data_AF-A0A316QL93-F1
#
_entry.id   AF-A0A316QL93-F1
#
_cell.length_a   1.000
_cell.length_b   1.000
_cell.length_c   1.000
_cell.angle_alpha   90.00
_cell.angle_beta   90.00
_cell.angle_gamma   90.00
#
_symmetry.space_group_name_H-M   'P 1'
#
loop_
_entity.id
_entity.type
_entity.pdbx_description
1 polymer ?
#
loop_
_entity_poly.entity_id
_entity_poly.type
_entity_poly.pdbx_seq_one_letter_code
_entity_poly.pdbx_strand_id
1 'polypeptide(L)'
;MPINPLDVIGNQVKSAARNQVRTAQAEFRRETSIVGYANARIGAAAKKLDQARKKPANARRTKAGVYVQEHPAILAPDGYVRRSPVQPLRVAPDYYKRLTRRIVGGVIVVAILAGIAVLLIQYLL
;
A
#
# COMPACT_ATOMS: atom_id res chain seq x y z
N MET A 1 -0.47 42.74 41.84
CA MET A 1 0.18 43.73 40.97
C MET A 1 -0.67 43.90 39.73
N PRO A 2 -1.13 45.11 39.40
CA PRO A 2 -1.89 45.35 38.17
C PRO A 2 -0.97 45.13 36.96
N ILE A 3 -1.35 44.23 36.07
CA ILE A 3 -0.60 43.92 34.84
C ILE A 3 -0.73 45.15 33.93
N ASN A 4 0.39 45.83 33.67
CA ASN A 4 0.41 47.01 32.81
C ASN A 4 0.17 46.56 31.35
N PRO A 5 -0.71 47.22 30.58
CA PRO A 5 -0.95 46.89 29.17
C PRO A 5 0.33 46.85 28.30
N LEU A 6 1.35 47.63 28.65
CA LEU A 6 2.66 47.60 27.98
C LEU A 6 3.42 46.27 28.20
N ASP A 7 3.29 45.67 29.38
CA ASP A 7 3.93 44.38 29.70
C ASP A 7 3.28 43.22 28.93
N VAL A 8 1.98 43.31 28.67
CA VAL A 8 1.24 42.32 27.85
C VAL A 8 1.75 42.35 26.40
N ILE A 9 1.93 43.54 25.84
CA ILE A 9 2.43 43.72 24.47
C ILE A 9 3.88 43.23 24.37
N GLY A 10 4.74 43.59 25.34
CA GLY A 10 6.12 43.13 25.40
C GLY A 10 6.23 41.59 25.47
N ASN A 11 5.37 40.96 26.26
CA ASN A 11 5.31 39.50 26.38
C ASN A 11 4.78 38.81 25.12
N GLN A 12 3.83 39.43 24.40
CA GLN A 12 3.33 38.93 23.12
C GLN A 12 4.40 39.00 22.03
N VAL A 13 5.13 40.12 21.92
CA VAL A 13 6.22 40.26 20.94
C VAL A 13 7.35 39.28 21.24
N LYS A 14 7.73 39.14 22.52
CA LYS A 14 8.75 38.18 22.96
C LYS A 14 8.34 36.73 22.68
N SER A 15 7.05 36.41 22.83
CA SER A 15 6.51 35.09 22.51
C SER A 15 6.43 34.83 21.01
N ALA A 16 6.05 35.83 20.21
CA ALA A 16 6.03 35.75 18.75
C ALA A 16 7.43 35.54 18.16
N ALA A 17 8.42 36.29 18.64
CA ALA A 17 9.82 36.12 18.24
C ALA A 17 10.35 34.73 18.63
N ARG A 18 10.06 34.26 19.84
CA ARG A 18 10.49 32.93 20.32
C ARG A 18 9.82 31.79 19.54
N ASN A 19 8.58 31.98 19.10
CA ASN A 19 7.88 31.04 18.25
C ASN A 19 8.50 31.02 16.84
N GLN A 20 8.77 32.17 16.23
CA GLN A 20 9.44 32.23 14.92
C GLN A 20 10.82 31.56 14.92
N VAL A 21 11.63 31.79 15.96
CA VAL A 21 12.94 31.14 16.11
C VAL A 21 12.79 29.62 16.24
N ARG A 22 11.79 29.14 17.00
CA ARG A 22 11.50 27.70 17.11
C ARG A 22 11.04 27.09 15.78
N THR A 23 10.26 27.82 14.99
CA THR A 23 9.83 27.36 13.66
C THR A 23 11.02 27.25 12.72
N ALA A 24 11.86 28.29 12.64
CA ALA A 24 13.05 28.30 11.80
C ALA A 24 14.05 27.21 12.23
N GLN A 25 14.26 27.03 13.53
CA GLN A 25 15.16 25.99 14.05
C GLN A 25 14.61 24.56 13.81
N ALA A 26 13.29 24.37 13.82
CA ALA A 26 12.65 23.11 13.45
C ALA A 26 12.72 22.84 11.94
N GLU A 27 12.69 23.89 11.12
CA GLU A 27 12.87 23.82 9.67
C GLU A 27 14.31 23.45 9.29
N PHE A 28 15.31 24.11 9.90
CA PHE A 28 16.72 23.72 9.73
C PHE A 28 17.01 22.29 10.19
N ARG A 29 16.38 21.83 11.29
CA ARG A 29 16.49 20.43 11.74
C ARG A 29 15.82 19.43 10.79
N ARG A 30 14.80 19.84 10.04
CA ARG A 30 14.16 19.02 8.99
C ARG A 30 15.04 18.95 7.75
N GLU A 31 15.73 20.03 7.40
CA GLU A 31 16.63 20.10 6.23
C GLU A 31 17.96 19.36 6.44
N THR A 32 18.53 19.40 7.65
CA THR A 32 19.79 18.69 7.97
C THR A 32 19.61 17.22 8.35
N SER A 33 18.38 16.76 8.51
CA SER A 33 18.09 15.39 8.95
C SER A 33 17.70 14.49 7.78
N ILE A 34 18.58 13.54 7.45
CA ILE A 34 18.30 12.41 6.55
C ILE A 34 17.00 11.69 6.96
N VAL A 35 16.69 11.66 8.26
CA VAL A 35 15.47 11.06 8.83
C VAL A 35 14.24 11.92 8.50
N GLY A 36 14.36 13.24 8.43
CA GLY A 36 13.29 14.15 8.00
C GLY A 36 12.91 13.94 6.53
N TYR A 37 13.91 13.83 5.66
CA TYR A 37 13.70 13.50 4.24
C TYR A 37 13.08 12.11 4.06
N ALA A 38 13.56 11.11 4.81
CA ALA A 38 12.99 9.77 4.80
C ALA A 38 11.52 9.77 5.27
N ASN A 39 11.20 10.45 6.38
CA ASN A 39 9.84 10.54 6.90
C ASN A 39 8.90 11.33 5.97
N ALA A 40 9.38 12.39 5.32
CA ALA A 40 8.61 13.13 4.32
C ALA A 40 8.29 12.24 3.09
N ARG A 41 9.26 11.44 2.65
CA ARG A 41 9.09 10.53 1.51
C ARG A 41 8.17 9.35 1.86
N ILE A 42 8.25 8.82 3.07
CA ILE A 42 7.33 7.80 3.60
C ILE A 42 5.91 8.36 3.71
N GLY A 43 5.74 9.56 4.28
CA GLY A 43 4.44 10.23 4.39
C GLY A 43 3.82 10.55 3.02
N ALA A 44 4.63 10.96 2.04
CA ALA A 44 4.18 11.16 0.67
C ALA A 44 3.77 9.84 -0.01
N ALA A 45 4.50 8.75 0.24
CA ALA A 45 4.15 7.42 -0.25
C ALA A 45 2.84 6.90 0.37
N ALA A 46 2.65 7.09 1.68
CA ALA A 46 1.41 6.75 2.38
C ALA A 46 0.21 7.53 1.83
N LYS A 47 0.36 8.84 1.61
CA LYS A 47 -0.70 9.65 0.97
C LYS A 47 -1.02 9.21 -0.45
N LYS A 48 -0.03 8.80 -1.25
CA LYS A 48 -0.27 8.24 -2.59
C LYS A 48 -1.02 6.91 -2.54
N LEU A 49 -0.71 6.05 -1.56
CA LEU A 49 -1.46 4.81 -1.32
C LEU A 49 -2.91 5.09 -0.91
N ASP A 50 -3.14 6.03 0.01
CA ASP A 50 -4.49 6.41 0.42
C ASP A 50 -5.27 7.09 -0.70
N GLN A 51 -4.63 7.92 -1.53
CA GLN A 51 -5.26 8.49 -2.73
C GLN A 51 -5.55 7.42 -3.79
N ALA A 52 -4.68 6.43 -3.97
CA ALA A 52 -4.93 5.30 -4.85
C ALA A 52 -6.08 4.42 -4.34
N ARG A 53 -6.23 4.29 -3.01
CA ARG A 53 -7.34 3.59 -2.36
C ARG A 53 -8.66 4.36 -2.42
N LYS A 54 -8.60 5.70 -2.39
CA LYS A 54 -9.76 6.62 -2.49
C LYS A 54 -10.18 6.94 -3.92
N LYS A 55 -9.38 6.61 -4.95
CA LYS A 55 -9.85 6.66 -6.34
C LYS A 55 -11.07 5.75 -6.44
N PRO A 56 -12.25 6.27 -6.85
CA PRO A 56 -13.44 5.46 -6.93
C PRO A 56 -13.15 4.31 -7.89
N ALA A 57 -13.45 3.08 -7.45
CA ALA A 57 -13.39 1.86 -8.25
C ALA A 57 -14.46 1.85 -9.37
N ASN A 58 -14.58 2.96 -10.08
CA ASN A 58 -15.50 3.20 -11.20
C ASN A 58 -14.82 2.98 -12.56
N ALA A 59 -13.55 2.54 -12.56
CA ALA A 59 -12.93 2.01 -13.76
C ALA A 59 -13.55 0.64 -14.06
N ARG A 60 -14.64 0.63 -14.83
CA ARG A 60 -15.30 -0.55 -15.43
C ARG A 60 -15.38 -1.73 -14.47
N ARG A 61 -16.52 -1.90 -13.80
CA ARG A 61 -16.92 -3.22 -13.26
C ARG A 61 -17.07 -4.18 -14.44
N THR A 62 -15.96 -4.73 -14.91
CA THR A 62 -15.94 -5.85 -15.84
C THR A 62 -16.71 -6.96 -15.11
N LYS A 63 -17.83 -7.42 -15.68
CA LYS A 63 -18.64 -8.46 -15.05
C LYS A 63 -17.73 -9.66 -14.76
N ALA A 64 -17.75 -10.15 -13.52
CA ALA A 64 -17.06 -11.38 -13.16
C ALA A 64 -17.49 -12.48 -14.14
N GLY A 65 -16.54 -13.14 -14.79
CA GLY A 65 -16.84 -14.27 -15.67
C GLY A 65 -17.49 -15.37 -14.84
N VAL A 66 -18.64 -15.86 -15.28
CA VAL A 66 -19.25 -17.06 -14.72
C VAL A 66 -18.54 -18.24 -15.36
N TYR A 67 -17.73 -18.96 -14.58
CA TYR A 67 -17.14 -20.22 -15.00
C TYR A 67 -18.03 -21.34 -14.44
N VAL A 68 -18.60 -22.14 -15.34
CA VAL A 68 -19.28 -23.39 -14.98
C VAL A 68 -18.25 -24.49 -15.13
N GLN A 69 -17.99 -25.23 -14.05
CA GLN A 69 -17.10 -26.39 -14.12
C GLN A 69 -17.84 -27.52 -14.84
N GLU A 70 -17.50 -27.75 -16.11
CA GLU A 70 -18.06 -28.85 -16.88
C GLU A 70 -17.61 -30.18 -16.27
N HIS A 71 -18.57 -30.91 -15.71
CA HIS A 71 -18.34 -32.28 -15.25
C HIS A 71 -18.79 -33.24 -16.36
N PRO A 72 -18.00 -34.29 -16.66
CA PRO A 72 -18.39 -35.27 -17.67
C PRO A 72 -19.72 -35.91 -17.28
N ALA A 73 -20.65 -35.93 -18.23
CA ALA A 73 -21.95 -36.54 -18.06
C ALA A 73 -21.78 -38.06 -17.93
N ILE A 74 -22.09 -38.62 -16.76
CA ILE A 74 -22.08 -40.06 -16.54
C ILE A 74 -23.45 -40.61 -16.96
N LEU A 75 -23.45 -41.46 -17.99
CA LEU A 75 -24.64 -42.20 -18.41
C LEU A 75 -24.87 -43.32 -17.40
N ALA A 76 -26.04 -43.31 -16.76
CA ALA A 76 -26.41 -44.38 -15.85
C ALA A 76 -26.97 -45.59 -16.64
N PRO A 77 -26.96 -46.80 -16.05
CA PRO A 77 -27.45 -48.02 -16.72
C PRO A 77 -28.93 -47.97 -17.12
N ASP A 78 -29.68 -47.05 -16.51
CA ASP A 78 -31.09 -46.74 -16.77
C ASP A 78 -31.29 -45.84 -18.02
N GLY A 79 -30.21 -45.47 -18.72
CA GLY A 79 -30.25 -44.60 -19.89
C GLY A 79 -30.38 -43.10 -19.56
N TYR A 80 -30.49 -42.75 -18.28
CA TYR A 80 -30.57 -41.36 -17.85
C TYR A 80 -29.18 -40.75 -17.60
N VAL A 81 -29.06 -39.45 -17.86
CA VAL A 81 -27.85 -38.68 -17.56
C VAL A 81 -27.95 -38.08 -16.17
N ARG A 82 -27.14 -38.57 -15.23
CA ARG A 82 -27.08 -38.01 -13.87
C ARG A 82 -26.18 -36.78 -13.88
N ARG A 83 -26.77 -35.60 -13.72
CA ARG A 83 -26.03 -34.34 -13.55
C ARG A 83 -26.22 -33.82 -12.12
N SER A 84 -25.13 -33.70 -11.39
CA SER A 84 -25.13 -32.92 -10.15
C SER A 84 -25.36 -31.45 -10.49
N PRO A 85 -26.16 -30.70 -9.72
CA PRO A 85 -26.24 -29.26 -9.88
C PRO A 85 -24.83 -28.65 -9.72
N VAL A 86 -24.37 -27.93 -10.75
CA VAL A 86 -23.07 -27.26 -10.75
C VAL A 86 -23.29 -25.82 -10.30
N GLN A 87 -22.68 -25.44 -9.18
CA GLN A 87 -22.70 -24.06 -8.75
C GLN A 87 -21.77 -23.23 -9.66
N PRO A 88 -22.28 -22.14 -10.28
CA PRO A 88 -21.43 -21.27 -11.09
C PRO A 88 -20.36 -20.59 -10.22
N LEU A 89 -19.09 -20.82 -10.54
CA LEU A 89 -17.96 -20.14 -9.89
C LEU A 89 -17.80 -18.76 -10.51
N ARG A 90 -18.00 -17.71 -9.70
CA ARG A 90 -17.79 -16.32 -10.12
C ARG A 90 -16.35 -15.93 -9.86
N VAL A 91 -15.55 -15.83 -10.91
CA VAL A 91 -14.14 -15.40 -10.81
C VAL A 91 -14.05 -13.91 -11.10
N ALA A 92 -13.37 -13.17 -10.23
CA ALA A 92 -13.15 -11.74 -10.43
C ALA A 92 -12.45 -11.48 -11.79
N PRO A 93 -12.81 -10.40 -12.50
CA PRO A 93 -12.14 -10.07 -13.76
C PRO A 93 -10.63 -9.89 -13.52
N ASP A 94 -9.83 -10.46 -14.42
CA ASP A 94 -8.36 -10.49 -14.35
C ASP A 94 -7.76 -11.22 -13.14
N TYR A 95 -8.51 -12.11 -12.46
CA TYR A 95 -8.00 -12.90 -11.35
C TYR A 95 -6.71 -13.64 -11.68
N TYR A 96 -6.68 -14.41 -12.78
CA TYR A 96 -5.50 -15.16 -13.18
C TYR A 96 -4.32 -14.27 -13.51
N LYS A 97 -4.53 -13.14 -14.21
CA LYS A 97 -3.45 -12.18 -14.48
C LYS A 97 -2.83 -11.62 -13.19
N ARG A 98 -3.67 -11.30 -12.19
CA ARG A 98 -3.19 -10.84 -10.87
C ARG A 98 -2.47 -11.95 -10.11
N LEU A 99 -2.97 -13.18 -10.17
CA LEU A 99 -2.35 -14.34 -9.56
C LEU A 99 -0.96 -14.59 -10.15
N THR A 100 -0.84 -14.65 -11.49
CA THR A 100 0.44 -14.84 -12.18
C THR A 100 1.44 -13.76 -11.82
N ARG A 101 1.03 -12.47 -11.82
CA ARG A 101 1.93 -11.37 -11.42
C ARG A 101 2.42 -11.50 -9.98
N ARG A 102 1.58 -11.93 -9.05
CA ARG A 102 1.97 -12.16 -7.65
C ARG A 102 2.96 -13.31 -7.53
N ILE A 103 2.71 -14.42 -8.24
CA ILE A 103 3.61 -15.58 -8.24
C ILE A 103 4.97 -15.18 -8.82
N VAL A 104 4.99 -14.58 -10.02
CA VAL A 104 6.23 -14.13 -10.68
C VAL A 104 6.98 -13.12 -9.82
N GLY A 105 6.27 -12.14 -9.26
CA GLY A 105 6.87 -11.17 -8.34
C GLY A 105 7.48 -11.83 -7.10
N GLY A 106 6.78 -12.80 -6.50
CA GLY A 106 7.31 -13.57 -5.37
C GLY A 106 8.57 -14.35 -5.73
N VAL A 107 8.58 -15.03 -6.88
CA VAL A 107 9.74 -15.78 -7.38
C VAL A 107 10.96 -14.86 -7.57
N ILE A 108 10.76 -13.68 -8.17
CA ILE A 108 11.83 -12.70 -8.37
C ILE A 108 12.41 -12.23 -7.04
N VAL A 109 11.55 -11.91 -6.06
CA VAL A 109 12.02 -11.48 -4.73
C VAL A 109 12.82 -12.58 -4.04
N VAL A 110 12.37 -13.83 -4.09
CA VAL A 110 13.10 -14.97 -3.53
C VAL A 110 14.45 -15.17 -4.22
N ALA A 111 14.51 -15.06 -5.55
CA ALA A 111 15.75 -15.16 -6.30
C ALA A 111 16.76 -14.06 -5.94
N ILE A 112 16.30 -12.81 -5.78
CA ILE A 112 17.15 -11.70 -5.35
C ILE A 112 17.69 -11.94 -3.93
N LEU A 113 16.84 -12.36 -2.99
CA LEU A 113 17.26 -12.65 -1.62
C LEU A 113 18.26 -13.81 -1.57
N ALA A 114 18.03 -14.86 -2.36
CA ALA A 114 18.97 -15.97 -2.48
C ALA A 114 20.31 -15.51 -3.06
N GLY A 115 20.29 -14.67 -4.11
CA GLY A 115 21.51 -14.09 -4.69
C GLY A 115 22.29 -13.22 -3.69
N ILE A 116 21.60 -12.39 -2.91
CA ILE A 116 22.21 -11.59 -1.84
C ILE A 116 22.83 -12.50 -0.77
N ALA A 117 22.13 -13.56 -0.37
CA ALA A 117 22.65 -14.51 0.62
C ALA A 117 23.92 -15.22 0.12
N VAL A 118 23.95 -15.65 -1.15
CA VAL A 118 25.14 -16.25 -1.77
C VAL A 118 26.31 -15.27 -1.79
N LEU A 119 26.07 -14.02 -2.20
CA LEU A 119 27.10 -12.98 -2.19
C LEU A 119 27.61 -12.72 -0.77
N LEU A 120 26.73 -12.62 0.22
CA LEU A 120 27.13 -12.44 1.62
C LEU A 120 28.01 -13.59 2.10
N ILE A 121 27.66 -14.84 1.78
CA ILE A 121 28.51 -15.99 2.13
C ILE A 121 29.88 -15.89 1.46
N GLN A 122 29.94 -15.51 0.19
CA GLN A 122 31.19 -15.43 -0.57
C GLN A 122 32.14 -14.30 -0.11
N TYR A 123 31.60 -13.18 0.39
CA TYR A 123 32.40 -12.01 0.77
C TYR A 123 32.66 -11.88 2.27
N LEU A 124 31.91 -12.60 3.11
CA LEU A 124 31.98 -12.52 4.58
C LEU A 124 32.63 -13.76 5.20
N LEU A 125 32.82 -14.82 4.41
CA LEU A 125 33.58 -16.04 4.73
C LEU A 125 34.89 -16.04 3.94
#